data_AF-A0A9P6TMD4-F1
#
_entry.id   AF-A0A9P6TMD4-F1
#
_cell.length_a   1.000
_cell.length_b   1.000
_cell.length_c   1.000
_cell.angle_alpha   90.00
_cell.angle_beta   90.00
_cell.angle_gamma   90.00
#
_symmetry.space_group_name_H-M   'P 1'
#
loop_
_entity.id
_entity.type
_entity.pdbx_description
1 polymer ?
#
loop_
_entity_poly.entity_id
_entity_poly.type
_entity_poly.pdbx_seq_one_letter_code
_entity_poly.pdbx_strand_id
1 'polypeptide(L)'
;MLNAYGGIPNGKIQGFRAPFLNYTRDTLAQLSRQGFLYDSSASAVTEDIYWPYTLDHGMANDCWTGICGPNQVKLPGLWEIPMYSVQDNGSIPQLMDVYMAGAPEDTTKWSTDAFNKHYTGGRQPFGIYVHPRYPGLSDPAPKLDGLVSFIKSISQKPDVWLVTNQQLLQWMKNPVKASELGNQDYMKCQQPVIAKDICNGLDDDNSGTIDDNLLNSCNFGTTTFKTCFNCPSNAPTLDNPTPATSAQNGSTEYRYSLPNNCDTKWWDPKGNACLCTSTECQYKDTAVPINKTLGPGGVNANGSGGSSDAVALTIQPTLMLIIVLAASVLF
;
A
#
# COMPACT_ATOMS: atom_id res chain seq x y z
N MET A 1 -2.49 -14.71 -0.97
CA MET A 1 -1.42 -14.84 -2.00
C MET A 1 -0.24 -13.93 -1.72
N LEU A 2 -0.43 -12.60 -1.59
CA LEU A 2 0.68 -11.66 -1.32
C LEU A 2 1.48 -12.01 -0.04
N ASN A 3 0.81 -12.43 1.03
CA ASN A 3 1.50 -12.93 2.22
C ASN A 3 2.20 -14.27 1.98
N ALA A 4 1.46 -15.28 1.50
CA ALA A 4 1.98 -16.64 1.34
C ALA A 4 3.14 -16.77 0.33
N TYR A 5 3.12 -16.00 -0.77
CA TYR A 5 4.08 -16.14 -1.87
C TYR A 5 4.91 -14.88 -2.12
N GLY A 6 4.41 -13.70 -1.72
CA GLY A 6 5.19 -12.45 -1.76
C GLY A 6 5.88 -12.15 -0.43
N GLY A 7 5.58 -12.91 0.63
CA GLY A 7 6.19 -12.71 1.95
C GLY A 7 5.78 -11.43 2.65
N ILE A 8 4.73 -10.73 2.21
CA ILE A 8 4.32 -9.46 2.82
C ILE A 8 3.46 -9.76 4.07
N PRO A 9 3.79 -9.22 5.26
CA PRO A 9 2.90 -9.33 6.42
C PRO A 9 1.49 -8.83 6.10
N ASN A 10 0.47 -9.53 6.60
CA ASN A 10 -0.92 -9.16 6.32
C ASN A 10 -1.22 -7.72 6.77
N GLY A 11 -0.72 -7.31 7.94
CA GLY A 11 -0.86 -5.93 8.44
C GLY A 11 -0.19 -4.85 7.57
N LYS A 12 0.69 -5.23 6.63
CA LYS A 12 1.32 -4.31 5.67
C LYS A 12 0.59 -4.26 4.31
N ILE A 13 -0.37 -5.16 4.06
CA ILE A 13 -1.23 -5.11 2.89
C ILE A 13 -2.42 -4.21 3.20
N GLN A 14 -2.28 -2.92 2.89
CA GLN A 14 -3.20 -1.89 3.40
C GLN A 14 -4.08 -1.24 2.32
N GLY A 15 -3.70 -1.35 1.05
CA GLY A 15 -4.34 -0.66 -0.05
C GLY A 15 -5.04 -1.60 -1.03
N PHE A 16 -6.11 -1.09 -1.64
CA PHE A 16 -6.80 -1.74 -2.74
C PHE A 16 -7.03 -0.75 -3.90
N ARG A 17 -7.13 -1.32 -5.11
CA ARG A 17 -7.62 -0.63 -6.31
C ARG A 17 -8.38 -1.63 -7.15
N ALA A 18 -9.62 -1.31 -7.50
CA ALA A 18 -10.47 -2.16 -8.32
C ALA A 18 -9.94 -2.23 -9.77
N PRO A 19 -9.93 -3.43 -10.39
CA PRO A 19 -9.69 -3.55 -11.82
C PRO A 19 -10.62 -2.65 -12.63
N PHE A 20 -10.08 -2.01 -13.65
CA PHE A 20 -10.80 -1.02 -14.50
C PHE A 20 -11.41 0.15 -13.72
N LEU A 21 -10.98 0.38 -12.47
CA LEU A 21 -11.57 1.36 -11.56
C LEU A 21 -13.06 1.11 -11.29
N ASN A 22 -13.53 -0.13 -11.52
CA ASN A 22 -14.93 -0.49 -11.39
C ASN A 22 -15.20 -1.04 -9.98
N TYR A 23 -15.26 -0.13 -9.00
CA TYR A 23 -15.62 -0.46 -7.63
C TYR A 23 -17.13 -0.35 -7.41
N THR A 24 -17.62 -1.01 -6.37
CA THR A 24 -19.02 -0.98 -5.97
C THR A 24 -19.14 -0.76 -4.48
N ARG A 25 -20.36 -0.50 -4.02
CA ARG A 25 -20.72 -0.49 -2.59
C ARG A 25 -20.27 -1.76 -1.86
N ASP A 26 -20.47 -2.91 -2.50
CA ASP A 26 -20.07 -4.20 -1.95
C ASP A 26 -18.56 -4.37 -1.94
N THR A 27 -17.86 -3.90 -2.98
CA THR A 27 -16.38 -3.86 -3.00
C THR A 27 -15.86 -3.14 -1.76
N LEU A 28 -16.30 -1.89 -1.53
CA LEU A 28 -15.87 -1.08 -0.39
C LEU A 28 -16.24 -1.72 0.95
N ALA A 29 -17.45 -2.27 1.06
CA ALA A 29 -17.89 -2.97 2.27
C ALA A 29 -17.02 -4.20 2.58
N GLN A 30 -16.58 -4.94 1.55
CA GLN A 30 -15.64 -6.05 1.73
C GLN A 30 -14.26 -5.57 2.16
N LEU A 31 -13.75 -4.48 1.59
CA LEU A 31 -12.46 -3.89 2.00
C LEU A 31 -12.48 -3.50 3.48
N SER A 32 -13.54 -2.82 3.91
CA SER A 32 -13.74 -2.43 5.31
C SER A 32 -13.80 -3.66 6.23
N ARG A 33 -14.57 -4.70 5.87
CA ARG A 33 -14.64 -5.96 6.62
C ARG A 33 -13.30 -6.69 6.70
N GLN A 34 -12.49 -6.58 5.66
CA GLN A 34 -11.16 -7.18 5.59
C GLN A 34 -10.07 -6.34 6.29
N GLY A 35 -10.41 -5.16 6.79
CA GLY A 35 -9.49 -4.30 7.51
C GLY A 35 -8.48 -3.57 6.61
N PHE A 36 -8.79 -3.39 5.32
CA PHE A 36 -7.99 -2.52 4.46
C PHE A 36 -8.03 -1.07 4.98
N LEU A 37 -6.90 -0.38 4.87
CA LEU A 37 -6.78 1.01 5.29
C LEU A 37 -7.42 1.95 4.25
N TYR A 38 -7.22 1.68 2.96
CA TYR A 38 -7.69 2.57 1.90
C TYR A 38 -8.09 1.85 0.62
N ASP A 39 -9.02 2.46 -0.10
CA ASP A 39 -9.25 2.27 -1.53
C ASP A 39 -8.67 3.46 -2.33
N SER A 40 -8.31 3.21 -3.58
CA SER A 40 -7.90 4.22 -4.56
C SER A 40 -8.43 3.82 -5.91
N SER A 41 -9.74 3.76 -6.02
CA SER A 41 -10.47 3.40 -7.23
C SER A 41 -11.35 4.52 -7.76
N ALA A 42 -11.77 5.46 -6.90
CA ALA A 42 -12.69 6.51 -7.31
C ALA A 42 -11.95 7.57 -8.13
N SER A 43 -12.47 7.86 -9.32
CA SER A 43 -11.89 8.88 -10.20
C SER A 43 -12.21 10.28 -9.67
N ALA A 44 -11.28 11.21 -9.84
CA ALA A 44 -11.50 12.61 -9.55
C ALA A 44 -11.21 13.45 -10.80
N VAL A 45 -12.22 14.16 -11.28
CA VAL A 45 -12.20 15.04 -12.44
C VAL A 45 -12.52 16.46 -12.01
N THR A 46 -11.71 17.43 -12.48
CA THR A 46 -11.81 18.90 -12.36
C THR A 46 -12.42 19.52 -11.09
N GLU A 47 -13.68 19.23 -10.75
CA GLU A 47 -14.50 19.80 -9.68
C GLU A 47 -14.50 18.98 -8.38
N ASP A 48 -14.14 17.69 -8.40
CA ASP A 48 -14.14 16.81 -7.21
C ASP A 48 -12.71 16.43 -6.75
N ILE A 49 -11.77 17.36 -6.93
CA ILE A 49 -10.36 17.21 -6.55
C ILE A 49 -10.19 17.41 -5.02
N TYR A 50 -10.67 16.45 -4.22
CA TYR A 50 -10.56 16.48 -2.75
C TYR A 50 -9.32 15.76 -2.25
N TRP A 51 -8.65 16.30 -1.23
CA TRP A 51 -7.69 15.53 -0.42
C TRP A 51 -8.26 14.17 -0.01
N PRO A 52 -7.43 13.13 0.20
CA PRO A 52 -7.91 11.87 0.73
C PRO A 52 -8.80 12.06 1.97
N TYR A 53 -9.81 11.22 2.09
CA TYR A 53 -10.83 11.38 3.13
C TYR A 53 -11.32 10.02 3.61
N THR A 54 -11.88 9.97 4.82
CA THR A 54 -12.50 8.76 5.34
C THR A 54 -13.95 8.65 4.87
N LEU A 55 -14.42 7.41 4.69
CA LEU A 55 -15.81 7.12 4.36
C LEU A 55 -16.73 7.14 5.59
N ASP A 56 -16.34 7.83 6.67
CA ASP A 56 -17.17 8.06 7.87
C ASP A 56 -18.50 8.73 7.50
N HIS A 57 -18.45 9.62 6.50
CA HIS A 57 -19.60 10.33 5.96
C HIS A 57 -20.02 9.84 4.56
N GLY A 58 -19.38 8.77 4.07
CA GLY A 58 -19.55 8.18 2.74
C GLY A 58 -18.74 8.87 1.65
N MET A 59 -19.00 8.54 0.38
CA MET A 59 -18.23 9.01 -0.77
C MET A 59 -18.50 10.49 -1.07
N ALA A 60 -17.44 11.24 -1.38
CA ALA A 60 -17.51 12.66 -1.71
C ALA A 60 -17.23 12.95 -3.20
N ASN A 61 -16.53 12.07 -3.91
CA ASN A 61 -16.23 12.18 -5.34
C ASN A 61 -16.83 11.03 -6.15
N ASP A 62 -16.75 11.14 -7.48
CA ASP A 62 -17.16 10.07 -8.41
C ASP A 62 -18.68 9.73 -8.34
N CYS A 63 -19.49 10.76 -8.04
CA CYS A 63 -20.90 10.60 -7.67
C CYS A 63 -21.85 10.26 -8.83
N TRP A 64 -21.37 10.24 -10.08
CA TRP A 64 -22.20 10.01 -11.28
C TRP A 64 -22.82 8.61 -11.33
N THR A 65 -22.25 7.64 -10.61
CA THR A 65 -22.79 6.29 -10.43
C THR A 65 -23.92 6.21 -9.38
N GLY A 66 -24.22 7.31 -8.68
CA GLY A 66 -25.12 7.34 -7.54
C GLY A 66 -24.51 6.84 -6.23
N ILE A 67 -23.19 6.62 -6.19
CA ILE A 67 -22.48 6.15 -4.98
C ILE A 67 -22.63 7.13 -3.79
N CYS A 68 -22.68 8.44 -4.06
CA CYS A 68 -22.85 9.51 -3.07
C CYS A 68 -24.31 9.82 -2.70
N GLY A 69 -25.29 9.07 -3.22
CA GLY A 69 -26.72 9.34 -3.01
C GLY A 69 -27.20 9.15 -1.56
N PRO A 70 -28.50 9.38 -1.25
CA PRO A 70 -29.05 9.29 0.11
C PRO A 70 -28.79 7.97 0.83
N ASN A 71 -28.67 6.87 0.08
CA ASN A 71 -28.39 5.53 0.63
C ASN A 71 -26.90 5.21 0.68
N GLN A 72 -25.99 6.17 0.53
CA GLN A 72 -24.53 5.96 0.47
C GLN A 72 -24.02 5.05 1.59
N VAL A 73 -23.05 4.20 1.25
CA VAL A 73 -22.39 3.36 2.25
C VAL A 73 -21.43 4.23 3.05
N LYS A 74 -21.57 4.17 4.38
CA LYS A 74 -20.64 4.80 5.32
C LYS A 74 -19.81 3.69 5.94
N LEU A 75 -18.49 3.80 5.81
CA LEU A 75 -17.54 2.79 6.25
C LEU A 75 -16.49 3.47 7.14
N PRO A 76 -16.79 3.62 8.43
CA PRO A 76 -15.93 4.38 9.30
C PRO A 76 -14.48 3.87 9.31
N GLY A 77 -13.53 4.79 9.18
CA GLY A 77 -12.09 4.50 9.17
C GLY A 77 -11.50 3.99 7.85
N LEU A 78 -12.31 3.60 6.86
CA LEU A 78 -11.82 3.30 5.51
C LEU A 78 -11.53 4.61 4.77
N TRP A 79 -10.31 4.76 4.25
CA TRP A 79 -9.92 5.94 3.46
C TRP A 79 -10.22 5.74 1.97
N GLU A 80 -10.61 6.80 1.29
CA GLU A 80 -10.55 6.92 -0.17
C GLU A 80 -9.37 7.85 -0.53
N ILE A 81 -8.57 7.44 -1.50
CA ILE A 81 -7.54 8.26 -2.14
C ILE A 81 -7.97 8.52 -3.59
N PRO A 82 -8.62 9.66 -3.86
CA PRO A 82 -9.16 9.95 -5.17
C PRO A 82 -8.10 9.98 -6.27
N MET A 83 -8.42 9.36 -7.41
CA MET A 83 -7.55 9.30 -8.58
C MET A 83 -7.75 10.51 -9.47
N TYR A 84 -6.97 11.58 -9.24
CA TYR A 84 -7.06 12.78 -10.06
C TYR A 84 -6.66 12.54 -11.52
N SER A 85 -7.50 13.02 -12.43
CA SER A 85 -7.22 13.01 -13.86
C SER A 85 -6.30 14.15 -14.28
N VAL A 86 -5.48 13.90 -15.28
CA VAL A 86 -4.76 14.93 -16.05
C VAL A 86 -5.61 15.34 -17.25
N GLN A 87 -5.82 16.63 -17.48
CA GLN A 87 -6.61 17.11 -18.62
C GLN A 87 -5.75 17.22 -19.87
N ASP A 88 -6.24 16.72 -21.00
CA ASP A 88 -5.61 16.93 -22.31
C ASP A 88 -5.92 18.32 -22.89
N ASN A 89 -5.43 18.59 -24.11
CA ASN A 89 -5.66 19.86 -24.82
C ASN A 89 -7.15 20.17 -25.06
N GLY A 90 -8.01 19.13 -25.10
CA GLY A 90 -9.46 19.23 -25.28
C GLY A 90 -10.25 19.23 -23.97
N SER A 91 -9.58 19.31 -22.80
CA SER A 91 -10.20 19.14 -21.48
C SER A 91 -10.86 17.77 -21.29
N ILE A 92 -10.29 16.73 -21.93
CA ILE A 92 -10.68 15.34 -21.72
C ILE A 92 -9.81 14.76 -20.60
N PRO A 93 -10.42 14.19 -19.54
CA PRO A 93 -9.69 13.65 -18.41
C PRO A 93 -8.97 12.34 -18.76
N GLN A 94 -7.68 12.29 -18.44
CA GLN A 94 -6.80 11.12 -18.54
C GLN A 94 -6.47 10.61 -17.13
N LEU A 95 -6.95 9.42 -16.77
CA LEU A 95 -6.83 8.88 -15.40
C LEU A 95 -5.62 7.97 -15.19
N MET A 96 -5.26 7.17 -16.18
CA MET A 96 -4.13 6.24 -16.11
C MET A 96 -3.37 6.26 -17.42
N ASP A 97 -2.08 5.95 -17.37
CA ASP A 97 -1.20 5.91 -18.54
C ASP A 97 -1.20 7.21 -19.35
N VAL A 98 -1.26 8.36 -18.68
CA VAL A 98 -1.27 9.70 -19.32
C VAL A 98 -0.12 9.85 -20.31
N TYR A 99 1.07 9.33 -19.97
CA TYR A 99 2.25 9.35 -20.84
C TYR A 99 2.04 8.64 -22.19
N MET A 100 1.06 7.74 -22.29
CA MET A 100 0.70 7.02 -23.50
C MET A 100 -0.42 7.69 -24.31
N ALA A 101 -1.18 8.61 -23.72
CA ALA A 101 -2.41 9.19 -24.27
C ALA A 101 -2.20 10.22 -25.41
N GLY A 102 -0.95 10.63 -25.68
CA GLY A 102 -0.64 11.61 -26.73
C GLY A 102 0.81 11.57 -27.19
N ALA A 103 1.25 12.62 -27.88
CA ALA A 103 2.66 12.85 -28.16
C ALA A 103 3.43 13.12 -26.85
N PRO A 104 4.72 12.73 -26.74
CA PRO A 104 5.50 12.94 -25.51
C PRO A 104 5.51 14.40 -25.02
N GLU A 105 5.57 15.37 -25.94
CA GLU A 105 5.58 16.80 -25.63
C GLU A 105 4.23 17.24 -25.03
N ASP A 106 3.13 16.77 -25.62
CA ASP A 106 1.77 17.05 -25.15
C ASP A 106 1.53 16.45 -23.76
N THR A 107 1.83 15.16 -23.56
CA THR A 107 1.57 14.49 -22.29
C THR A 107 2.46 15.02 -21.16
N THR A 108 3.68 15.44 -21.48
CA THR A 108 4.57 16.16 -20.55
C THR A 108 3.96 17.51 -20.16
N LYS A 109 3.43 18.26 -21.14
CA LYS A 109 2.77 19.54 -20.88
C LYS A 109 1.52 19.36 -20.01
N TRP A 110 0.64 18.42 -20.35
CA TRP A 110 -0.59 18.13 -19.59
C TRP A 110 -0.27 17.77 -18.14
N SER A 111 0.72 16.89 -17.93
CA SER A 111 1.15 16.47 -16.60
C SER A 111 1.76 17.63 -15.81
N THR A 112 2.51 18.51 -16.47
CA THR A 112 3.08 19.72 -15.87
C THR A 112 2.01 20.71 -15.46
N ASP A 113 1.02 20.96 -16.31
CA ASP A 113 -0.09 21.86 -16.03
C ASP A 113 -0.96 21.33 -14.87
N ALA A 114 -1.27 20.03 -14.89
CA ALA A 114 -1.96 19.37 -13.79
C ALA A 114 -1.16 19.50 -12.48
N PHE A 115 0.11 19.10 -12.48
CA PHE A 115 0.97 19.26 -11.30
C PHE A 115 0.99 20.71 -10.79
N ASN A 116 1.13 21.71 -11.66
CA ASN A 116 1.16 23.12 -11.27
C ASN A 116 -0.16 23.58 -10.64
N LYS A 117 -1.31 23.05 -11.08
CA LYS A 117 -2.62 23.31 -10.45
C LYS A 117 -2.64 22.82 -8.99
N HIS A 118 -2.09 21.62 -8.73
CA HIS A 118 -1.95 21.10 -7.37
C HIS A 118 -0.93 21.93 -6.57
N TYR A 119 0.23 22.20 -7.15
CA TYR A 119 1.37 22.84 -6.49
C TYR A 119 1.12 24.31 -6.13
N THR A 120 0.39 25.05 -6.95
CA THR A 120 0.04 26.47 -6.68
C THR A 120 -1.32 26.64 -6.01
N GLY A 121 -2.15 25.59 -5.99
CA GLY A 121 -3.49 25.58 -5.39
C GLY A 121 -3.51 24.91 -4.02
N GLY A 122 -4.49 24.01 -3.83
CA GLY A 122 -4.79 23.37 -2.55
C GLY A 122 -3.82 22.26 -2.12
N ARG A 123 -2.74 22.02 -2.88
CA ARG A 123 -1.69 21.04 -2.60
C ARG A 123 -2.18 19.59 -2.46
N GLN A 124 -3.38 19.28 -2.95
CA GLN A 124 -3.89 17.90 -3.01
C GLN A 124 -2.84 16.97 -3.64
N PRO A 125 -2.73 15.70 -3.22
CA PRO A 125 -1.71 14.79 -3.73
C PRO A 125 -1.81 14.64 -5.25
N PHE A 126 -0.72 14.83 -5.98
CA PHE A 126 -0.72 14.61 -7.42
C PHE A 126 -0.33 13.16 -7.72
N GLY A 127 -1.27 12.37 -8.23
CA GLY A 127 -1.07 10.95 -8.51
C GLY A 127 -0.53 10.69 -9.92
N ILE A 128 0.43 9.77 -10.03
CA ILE A 128 0.95 9.27 -11.31
C ILE A 128 0.59 7.78 -11.40
N TYR A 129 -0.41 7.47 -12.21
CA TYR A 129 -0.98 6.13 -12.32
C TYR A 129 -0.57 5.49 -13.64
N VAL A 130 0.19 4.40 -13.58
CA VAL A 130 0.78 3.76 -14.75
C VAL A 130 0.65 2.25 -14.70
N HIS A 131 0.53 1.63 -15.86
CA HIS A 131 0.74 0.20 -16.06
C HIS A 131 2.15 -0.06 -16.60
N PRO A 132 2.78 -1.18 -16.20
CA PRO A 132 3.92 -1.68 -16.93
C PRO A 132 3.50 -2.07 -18.35
N ARG A 133 4.40 -1.93 -19.32
CA ARG A 133 4.13 -2.26 -20.72
C ARG A 133 3.68 -3.72 -20.88
N TYR A 134 2.62 -3.92 -21.67
CA TYR A 134 2.21 -5.26 -22.07
C TYR A 134 3.25 -5.90 -23.03
N PRO A 135 3.67 -7.15 -22.79
CA PRO A 135 4.57 -7.86 -23.69
C PRO A 135 4.03 -7.91 -25.13
N GLY A 136 4.86 -7.55 -26.12
CA GLY A 136 4.50 -7.61 -27.55
C GLY A 136 4.07 -6.29 -28.21
N LEU A 137 3.93 -5.20 -27.45
CA LEU A 137 3.80 -3.85 -28.04
C LEU A 137 5.17 -3.35 -28.53
N SER A 138 5.24 -2.26 -29.30
CA SER A 138 6.51 -1.57 -29.58
C SER A 138 7.07 -0.89 -28.32
N ASP A 139 8.37 -0.59 -28.29
CA ASP A 139 8.99 0.11 -27.16
C ASP A 139 8.58 1.59 -27.17
N PRO A 140 7.86 2.09 -26.15
CA PRO A 140 7.46 3.48 -26.06
C PRO A 140 8.56 4.33 -25.43
N ALA A 141 9.85 4.02 -25.65
CA ALA A 141 10.99 4.68 -25.02
C ALA A 141 10.87 6.22 -24.99
N PRO A 142 10.53 6.94 -26.07
CA PRO A 142 10.36 8.39 -26.01
C PRO A 142 9.26 8.86 -25.03
N LYS A 143 8.17 8.10 -24.91
CA LYS A 143 7.06 8.41 -23.98
C LYS A 143 7.46 8.11 -22.54
N LEU A 144 8.18 7.01 -22.31
CA LEU A 144 8.71 6.66 -20.99
C LEU A 144 9.76 7.69 -20.53
N ASP A 145 10.67 8.09 -21.41
CA ASP A 145 11.67 9.12 -21.15
C ASP A 145 11.03 10.46 -20.80
N GLY A 146 9.94 10.82 -21.47
CA GLY A 146 9.12 11.99 -21.13
C GLY A 146 8.56 11.92 -19.71
N LEU A 147 7.93 10.81 -19.34
CA LEU A 147 7.42 10.59 -17.98
C LEU A 147 8.53 10.66 -16.92
N VAL A 148 9.65 9.98 -17.15
CA VAL A 148 10.80 9.98 -16.23
C VAL A 148 11.38 11.39 -16.10
N SER A 149 11.47 12.14 -17.19
CA SER A 149 11.97 13.52 -17.18
C SER A 149 11.03 14.46 -16.41
N PHE A 150 9.72 14.30 -16.57
CA PHE A 150 8.72 15.02 -15.80
C PHE A 150 8.83 14.71 -14.29
N ILE A 151 8.92 13.43 -13.91
CA ILE A 151 9.10 13.03 -12.49
C ILE A 151 10.38 13.65 -11.90
N LYS A 152 11.48 13.63 -12.64
CA LYS A 152 12.75 14.26 -12.23
C LYS A 152 12.64 15.77 -12.09
N SER A 153 11.85 16.44 -12.93
CA SER A 153 11.74 17.90 -12.87
C SER A 153 10.93 18.36 -11.65
N ILE A 154 9.85 17.66 -11.30
CA ILE A 154 9.05 17.99 -10.11
C ILE A 154 9.77 17.61 -8.82
N SER A 155 10.59 16.55 -8.82
CA SER A 155 11.34 16.11 -7.64
C SER A 155 12.48 17.04 -7.23
N GLN A 156 12.92 17.93 -8.11
CA GLN A 156 13.94 18.95 -7.81
C GLN A 156 13.39 20.12 -6.98
N LYS A 157 12.07 20.22 -6.80
CA LYS A 157 11.46 21.26 -5.97
C LYS A 157 11.62 20.89 -4.49
N PRO A 158 12.05 21.83 -3.62
CA PRO A 158 12.45 21.54 -2.24
C PRO A 158 11.30 21.07 -1.34
N ASP A 159 10.06 21.31 -1.73
CA ASP A 159 8.82 21.00 -1.00
C ASP A 159 7.95 19.97 -1.73
N VAL A 160 8.52 19.19 -2.65
CA VAL A 160 7.87 18.06 -3.34
C VAL A 160 8.46 16.75 -2.86
N TRP A 161 7.59 15.84 -2.43
CA TRP A 161 7.97 14.51 -1.95
C TRP A 161 7.26 13.44 -2.76
N LEU A 162 8.03 12.49 -3.30
CA LEU A 162 7.47 11.29 -3.91
C LEU A 162 7.30 10.24 -2.83
N VAL A 163 6.05 9.87 -2.57
CA VAL A 163 5.67 9.07 -1.41
C VAL A 163 4.72 7.95 -1.82
N THR A 164 4.69 6.90 -1.01
CA THR A 164 3.65 5.87 -1.08
C THR A 164 2.32 6.41 -0.54
N ASN A 165 1.21 5.77 -0.90
CA ASN A 165 -0.10 6.08 -0.32
C ASN A 165 -0.12 5.90 1.21
N GLN A 166 0.63 4.93 1.73
CA GLN A 166 0.76 4.72 3.17
C GLN A 166 1.45 5.91 3.84
N GLN A 167 2.55 6.41 3.29
CA GLN A 167 3.25 7.59 3.80
C GLN A 167 2.38 8.85 3.73
N LEU A 168 1.63 9.03 2.64
CA LEU A 168 0.63 10.09 2.52
C LEU A 168 -0.39 10.03 3.66
N LEU A 169 -1.01 8.88 3.90
CA LEU A 169 -2.01 8.74 4.96
C LEU A 169 -1.42 8.85 6.37
N GLN A 170 -0.17 8.41 6.59
CA GLN A 170 0.54 8.64 7.86
C GLN A 170 0.74 10.14 8.12
N TRP A 171 1.19 10.89 7.11
CA TRP A 171 1.29 12.35 7.20
C TRP A 171 -0.07 13.01 7.42
N MET A 172 -1.13 12.58 6.72
CA MET A 172 -2.46 13.18 6.89
C MET A 172 -3.05 12.96 8.28
N LYS A 173 -2.71 11.85 8.95
CA LYS A 173 -3.14 11.61 10.34
C LYS A 173 -2.45 12.54 11.34
N ASN A 174 -1.20 12.93 11.09
CA ASN A 174 -0.41 13.81 11.95
C ASN A 174 0.46 14.75 11.09
N PRO A 175 -0.11 15.80 10.50
CA PRO A 175 0.59 16.61 9.50
C PRO A 175 1.72 17.43 10.12
N VAL A 176 2.88 17.37 9.47
CA VAL A 176 4.07 18.19 9.77
C VAL A 176 4.45 19.05 8.58
N LYS A 177 5.29 20.07 8.78
CA LYS A 177 5.76 20.92 7.69
C LYS A 177 6.65 20.12 6.73
N ALA A 178 6.76 20.58 5.48
CA ALA A 178 7.64 19.95 4.49
C ALA A 178 9.11 19.85 4.97
N SER A 179 9.58 20.85 5.72
CA SER A 179 10.93 20.86 6.33
C SER A 179 11.14 19.80 7.42
N GLU A 180 10.06 19.23 7.95
CA GLU A 180 10.08 18.24 9.04
C GLU A 180 9.81 16.82 8.53
N LEU A 181 9.42 16.65 7.25
CA LEU A 181 9.09 15.37 6.65
C LEU A 181 10.28 14.39 6.70
N GLY A 182 11.49 14.87 6.38
CA GLY A 182 12.69 14.03 6.42
C GLY A 182 13.04 13.45 7.80
N ASN A 183 12.51 14.04 8.88
CA ASN A 183 12.71 13.56 10.24
C ASN A 183 11.69 12.50 10.67
N GLN A 184 10.60 12.34 9.92
CA GLN A 184 9.54 11.40 10.25
C GLN A 184 9.99 9.97 9.98
N ASP A 185 9.75 9.06 10.93
CA ASP A 185 10.18 7.66 10.80
C ASP A 185 9.59 6.97 9.56
N TYR A 186 8.35 7.28 9.20
CA TYR A 186 7.69 6.74 8.02
C TYR A 186 8.28 7.27 6.69
N MET A 187 9.08 8.33 6.71
CA MET A 187 9.77 8.86 5.52
C MET A 187 11.20 8.34 5.37
N LYS A 188 11.74 7.63 6.37
CA LYS A 188 13.11 7.11 6.32
C LYS A 188 13.19 5.84 5.46
N CYS A 189 14.12 5.83 4.52
CA CYS A 189 14.45 4.65 3.72
C CYS A 189 15.56 3.85 4.41
N GLN A 190 15.21 3.07 5.43
CA GLN A 190 16.15 2.22 6.15
C GLN A 190 16.07 0.77 5.66
N GLN A 191 17.19 0.24 5.19
CA GLN A 191 17.35 -1.17 4.89
C GLN A 191 18.00 -1.90 6.06
N PRO A 192 17.65 -3.19 6.28
CA PRO A 192 18.37 -4.01 7.24
C PRO A 192 19.84 -4.18 6.79
N VAL A 193 20.75 -4.30 7.76
CA VAL A 193 22.15 -4.66 7.47
C VAL A 193 22.30 -6.14 7.81
N ILE A 194 22.41 -6.98 6.78
CA ILE A 194 22.46 -8.43 6.91
C ILE A 194 23.74 -8.92 6.23
N ALA A 195 24.54 -9.73 6.93
CA ALA A 195 25.86 -10.16 6.43
C ALA A 195 25.81 -11.26 5.36
N LYS A 196 24.64 -11.87 5.15
CA LYS A 196 24.42 -12.98 4.23
C LYS A 196 23.13 -12.69 3.48
N ASP A 197 23.16 -12.89 2.17
CA ASP A 197 21.96 -12.78 1.34
C ASP A 197 20.88 -13.79 1.78
N ILE A 198 19.67 -13.27 2.01
CA ILE A 198 18.47 -14.05 2.32
C ILE A 198 17.38 -13.70 1.32
N CYS A 199 16.46 -14.62 1.08
CA CYS A 199 15.38 -14.36 0.13
C CYS A 199 14.31 -13.45 0.75
N ASN A 200 14.49 -12.14 0.67
CA ASN A 200 13.62 -11.12 1.24
C ASN A 200 13.26 -10.00 0.24
N GLY A 201 13.76 -10.07 -1.00
CA GLY A 201 13.54 -9.06 -2.03
C GLY A 201 14.49 -7.87 -1.96
N LEU A 202 15.61 -7.98 -1.25
CA LEU A 202 16.66 -6.97 -1.12
C LEU A 202 18.00 -7.52 -1.65
N ASP A 203 18.94 -6.61 -1.88
CA ASP A 203 20.35 -6.93 -2.15
C ASP A 203 21.10 -6.76 -0.81
N ASP A 204 21.01 -7.79 0.04
CA ASP A 204 21.47 -7.72 1.43
C ASP A 204 23.01 -7.70 1.55
N ASP A 205 23.70 -8.37 0.62
CA ASP A 205 25.17 -8.44 0.59
C ASP A 205 25.80 -7.40 -0.36
N ASN A 206 24.98 -6.55 -0.98
CA ASN A 206 25.38 -5.47 -1.87
C ASN A 206 26.22 -5.98 -3.07
N SER A 207 25.85 -7.17 -3.59
CA SER A 207 26.45 -7.77 -4.79
C SER A 207 26.03 -7.05 -6.08
N GLY A 208 24.95 -6.25 -6.02
CA GLY A 208 24.29 -5.64 -7.16
C GLY A 208 23.18 -6.50 -7.76
N THR A 209 22.91 -7.68 -7.17
CA THR A 209 21.86 -8.59 -7.61
C THR A 209 20.95 -8.94 -6.45
N ILE A 210 19.64 -8.84 -6.66
CA ILE A 210 18.63 -9.14 -5.63
C ILE A 210 18.42 -10.66 -5.55
N ASP A 211 18.45 -11.21 -4.33
CA ASP A 211 18.14 -12.60 -3.99
C ASP A 211 18.94 -13.64 -4.84
N ASP A 212 20.26 -13.64 -4.74
CA ASP A 212 21.20 -14.35 -5.62
C ASP A 212 21.01 -15.89 -5.61
N ASN A 213 20.33 -16.40 -6.65
CA ASN A 213 19.91 -17.81 -6.74
C ASN A 213 19.03 -18.28 -5.56
N LEU A 214 18.37 -17.35 -4.88
CA LEU A 214 17.54 -17.64 -3.72
C LEU A 214 16.06 -17.80 -4.06
N LEU A 215 15.60 -17.38 -5.24
CA LEU A 215 14.20 -17.52 -5.65
C LEU A 215 13.82 -18.96 -6.04
N ASN A 216 12.64 -19.39 -5.61
CA ASN A 216 11.96 -20.58 -6.11
C ASN A 216 11.15 -20.23 -7.36
N SER A 217 11.15 -21.11 -8.36
CA SER A 217 10.43 -20.92 -9.62
C SER A 217 9.26 -21.90 -9.74
N CYS A 218 8.04 -21.40 -9.62
CA CYS A 218 6.82 -22.20 -9.67
C CYS A 218 6.26 -22.21 -11.09
N ASN A 219 5.99 -23.39 -11.63
CA ASN A 219 5.51 -23.57 -13.00
C ASN A 219 4.29 -24.49 -13.05
N PHE A 220 3.21 -24.00 -13.64
CA PHE A 220 1.92 -24.70 -13.78
C PHE A 220 1.49 -24.80 -15.25
N GLY A 221 2.47 -24.91 -16.17
CA GLY A 221 2.24 -24.96 -17.61
C GLY A 221 2.07 -23.57 -18.22
N THR A 222 0.88 -22.99 -18.10
CA THR A 222 0.57 -21.67 -18.70
C THR A 222 0.83 -20.50 -17.75
N THR A 223 1.01 -20.77 -16.46
CA THR A 223 1.26 -19.75 -15.44
C THR A 223 2.54 -20.08 -14.71
N THR A 224 3.41 -19.09 -14.55
CA THR A 224 4.63 -19.19 -13.77
C THR A 224 4.76 -18.00 -12.84
N PHE A 225 5.40 -18.20 -11.68
CA PHE A 225 5.81 -17.11 -10.81
C PHE A 225 7.05 -17.49 -10.02
N LYS A 226 7.82 -16.49 -9.58
CA LYS A 226 8.94 -16.66 -8.66
C LYS A 226 8.53 -16.25 -7.25
N THR A 227 9.09 -16.91 -6.25
CA THR A 227 8.79 -16.66 -4.84
C THR A 227 9.96 -17.06 -3.95
N CYS A 228 10.12 -16.38 -2.83
CA CYS A 228 11.04 -16.80 -1.77
C CYS A 228 10.53 -18.01 -0.96
N PHE A 229 9.28 -18.41 -1.16
CA PHE A 229 8.57 -19.41 -0.37
C PHE A 229 8.35 -20.71 -1.16
N ASN A 230 7.59 -21.64 -0.58
CA ASN A 230 7.25 -22.87 -1.24
C ASN A 230 6.34 -22.65 -2.45
N CYS A 231 6.61 -23.38 -3.53
CA CYS A 231 5.63 -23.51 -4.59
C CYS A 231 4.40 -24.27 -4.07
N PRO A 232 3.19 -23.86 -4.48
CA PRO A 232 2.00 -24.66 -4.26
C PRO A 232 2.02 -25.90 -5.18
N SER A 233 1.31 -26.94 -4.77
CA SER A 233 1.14 -28.19 -5.53
C SER A 233 0.31 -28.01 -6.80
N ASN A 234 -0.50 -26.96 -6.86
CA ASN A 234 -1.33 -26.60 -8.01
C ASN A 234 -1.35 -25.07 -8.15
N ALA A 235 -1.73 -24.57 -9.33
CA ALA A 235 -1.88 -23.14 -9.55
C ALA A 235 -2.91 -22.54 -8.55
N PRO A 236 -2.59 -21.43 -7.85
CA PRO A 236 -3.57 -20.74 -7.01
C PRO A 236 -4.78 -20.26 -7.81
N THR A 237 -5.97 -20.34 -7.21
CA THR A 237 -7.23 -19.87 -7.80
C THR A 237 -7.96 -18.94 -6.84
N LEU A 238 -9.06 -18.33 -7.28
CA LEU A 238 -9.92 -17.52 -6.40
C LEU A 238 -10.51 -18.38 -5.25
N ASP A 239 -10.92 -19.61 -5.54
CA ASP A 239 -11.48 -20.53 -4.54
C ASP A 239 -10.39 -21.06 -3.59
N ASN A 240 -9.21 -21.35 -4.12
CA ASN A 240 -8.06 -21.86 -3.38
C ASN A 240 -6.81 -21.00 -3.62
N PRO A 241 -6.71 -19.83 -2.96
CA PRO A 241 -5.62 -18.88 -3.19
C PRO A 241 -4.30 -19.30 -2.54
N THR A 242 -4.29 -20.32 -1.69
CA THR A 242 -3.09 -20.86 -1.04
C THR A 242 -3.14 -22.39 -0.98
N PRO A 243 -3.00 -23.10 -2.13
CA PRO A 243 -3.01 -24.55 -2.14
C PRO A 243 -1.86 -25.13 -1.29
N ALA A 244 -2.00 -26.40 -0.91
CA ALA A 244 -0.96 -27.12 -0.17
C ALA A 244 0.39 -27.07 -0.92
N THR A 245 1.49 -27.00 -0.18
CA THR A 245 2.85 -26.94 -0.73
C THR A 245 3.22 -28.19 -1.54
N SER A 246 4.05 -28.03 -2.57
CA SER A 246 4.66 -29.13 -3.32
C SER A 246 5.91 -29.73 -2.64
N ALA A 247 6.51 -29.02 -1.67
CA ALA A 247 7.72 -29.45 -0.99
C ALA A 247 7.41 -30.08 0.38
N GLN A 248 8.08 -31.17 0.71
CA GLN A 248 7.94 -31.80 2.03
C GLN A 248 8.80 -31.07 3.06
N ASN A 249 8.23 -30.86 4.26
CA ASN A 249 8.95 -30.25 5.38
C ASN A 249 10.19 -31.07 5.73
N GLY A 250 11.33 -30.40 5.94
CA GLY A 250 12.63 -31.01 6.20
C GLY A 250 13.43 -31.39 4.94
N SER A 251 12.85 -31.27 3.74
CA SER A 251 13.62 -31.39 2.50
C SER A 251 14.51 -30.17 2.28
N THR A 252 15.58 -30.32 1.49
CA THR A 252 16.51 -29.24 1.14
C THR A 252 15.85 -28.09 0.36
N GLU A 253 14.75 -28.39 -0.35
CA GLU A 253 13.99 -27.44 -1.15
C GLU A 253 12.90 -26.70 -0.35
N TYR A 254 12.66 -27.13 0.90
CA TYR A 254 11.58 -26.58 1.72
C TYR A 254 11.88 -25.15 2.16
N ARG A 255 10.87 -24.30 2.07
CA ARG A 255 10.90 -22.90 2.49
C ARG A 255 9.79 -22.60 3.49
N TYR A 256 10.15 -21.98 4.59
CA TYR A 256 9.25 -21.67 5.69
C TYR A 256 8.45 -20.40 5.40
N SER A 257 7.14 -20.48 5.66
CA SER A 257 6.24 -19.33 5.57
C SER A 257 6.66 -18.22 6.53
N LEU A 258 6.41 -16.96 6.15
CA LEU A 258 6.61 -15.81 7.02
C LEU A 258 5.77 -15.98 8.31
N PRO A 259 6.39 -15.95 9.50
CA PRO A 259 5.65 -16.02 10.76
C PRO A 259 5.08 -14.65 11.13
N ASN A 260 4.06 -14.62 11.98
CA ASN A 260 3.40 -13.37 12.42
C ASN A 260 4.28 -12.51 13.36
N ASN A 261 5.47 -12.97 13.75
CA ASN A 261 6.38 -12.28 14.65
C ASN A 261 7.71 -11.88 13.99
N CYS A 262 7.79 -11.89 12.66
CA CYS A 262 8.94 -11.42 11.91
C CYS A 262 8.50 -10.61 10.70
N ASP A 263 9.29 -9.59 10.36
CA ASP A 263 9.13 -8.81 9.13
C ASP A 263 9.88 -9.50 7.99
N THR A 264 9.38 -9.39 6.76
CA THR A 264 10.00 -10.00 5.56
C THR A 264 11.46 -9.65 5.44
N LYS A 265 11.78 -8.37 5.69
CA LYS A 265 13.14 -7.84 5.56
C LYS A 265 14.16 -8.56 6.47
N TRP A 266 13.70 -9.28 7.50
CA TRP A 266 14.55 -10.04 8.42
C TRP A 266 14.34 -11.55 8.37
N TRP A 267 13.43 -12.06 7.53
CA TRP A 267 13.05 -13.47 7.55
C TRP A 267 13.88 -14.27 6.55
N ASP A 268 14.65 -15.26 7.02
CA ASP A 268 15.29 -16.28 6.16
C ASP A 268 14.34 -17.47 5.94
N PRO A 269 13.66 -17.55 4.79
CA PRO A 269 12.72 -18.64 4.52
C PRO A 269 13.42 -19.99 4.30
N LYS A 270 14.72 -20.05 4.03
CA LYS A 270 15.46 -21.33 3.91
C LYS A 270 16.00 -21.77 5.27
N GLY A 271 16.48 -20.81 6.07
CA GLY A 271 17.03 -21.03 7.40
C GLY A 271 16.01 -21.15 8.53
N ASN A 272 14.73 -20.83 8.29
CA ASN A 272 13.67 -20.76 9.30
C ASN A 272 14.03 -19.82 10.47
N ALA A 273 14.60 -18.66 10.15
CA ALA A 273 15.17 -17.77 11.16
C ALA A 273 14.74 -16.32 10.93
N CYS A 274 14.36 -15.64 12.00
CA CYS A 274 14.23 -14.19 12.01
C CYS A 274 15.56 -13.60 12.46
N LEU A 275 16.21 -12.83 11.57
CA LEU A 275 17.53 -12.24 11.82
C LEU A 275 17.46 -10.96 12.67
N CYS A 276 16.27 -10.42 12.88
CA CYS A 276 16.06 -9.35 13.86
C CYS A 276 16.22 -9.90 15.29
N THR A 277 17.23 -9.41 16.00
CA THR A 277 17.54 -9.82 17.39
C THR A 277 17.29 -8.73 18.44
N SER A 278 16.91 -7.52 18.03
CA SER A 278 16.64 -6.39 18.93
C SER A 278 15.15 -6.02 18.96
N THR A 279 14.73 -5.33 20.01
CA THR A 279 13.35 -4.82 20.13
C THR A 279 13.00 -3.74 19.11
N GLU A 280 14.01 -3.09 18.50
CA GLU A 280 13.83 -2.00 17.54
C GLU A 280 13.31 -2.49 16.18
N CYS A 281 13.62 -3.74 15.83
CA CYS A 281 13.21 -4.35 14.56
C CYS A 281 12.15 -5.44 14.71
N GLN A 282 11.80 -5.80 15.95
CA GLN A 282 10.79 -6.82 16.22
C GLN A 282 9.45 -6.36 15.66
N TYR A 283 8.78 -7.29 14.98
CA TYR A 283 7.51 -7.03 14.33
C TYR A 283 6.47 -8.01 14.88
N LYS A 284 5.25 -7.53 15.09
CA LYS A 284 4.10 -8.37 15.41
C LYS A 284 2.97 -8.01 14.47
N ASP A 285 2.62 -8.95 13.60
CA ASP A 285 1.44 -8.81 12.78
C ASP A 285 0.19 -8.97 13.64
N THR A 286 -0.60 -7.91 13.71
CA THR A 286 -1.90 -7.90 14.41
C THR A 286 -3.08 -8.14 13.47
N ALA A 287 -2.84 -8.26 12.15
CA ALA A 287 -3.90 -8.60 11.22
C ALA A 287 -4.35 -10.03 11.47
N VAL A 288 -5.66 -10.22 11.64
CA VAL A 288 -6.26 -11.53 11.82
C VAL A 288 -6.64 -12.06 10.42
N PRO A 289 -6.11 -13.22 9.98
CA PRO A 289 -6.61 -13.86 8.77
C PRO A 289 -8.10 -14.13 8.91
N ILE A 290 -8.90 -13.70 7.95
CA ILE A 290 -10.34 -13.96 7.98
C ILE A 290 -10.55 -15.46 7.77
N ASN A 291 -11.00 -16.15 8.83
CA ASN A 291 -11.42 -17.53 8.72
C ASN A 291 -12.61 -17.63 7.76
N LYS A 292 -12.43 -18.37 6.65
CA LYS A 292 -13.45 -18.66 5.63
C LYS A 292 -14.69 -19.42 6.14
N THR A 293 -14.83 -19.66 7.44
CA THR A 293 -15.96 -20.42 8.03
C THR A 293 -17.25 -19.60 8.18
N LEU A 294 -17.24 -18.29 7.92
CA LEU A 294 -18.46 -17.49 7.86
C LEU A 294 -18.93 -17.42 6.40
N GLY A 295 -19.88 -18.29 6.05
CA GLY A 295 -20.50 -18.33 4.73
C GLY A 295 -21.30 -17.07 4.37
N PRO A 296 -21.76 -16.93 3.12
CA PRO A 296 -22.32 -15.67 2.57
C PRO A 296 -23.69 -15.25 3.11
N GLY A 297 -24.19 -15.84 4.20
CA GLY A 297 -25.58 -15.65 4.66
C GLY A 297 -25.76 -15.56 6.18
N GLY A 298 -24.70 -15.28 6.94
CA GLY A 298 -24.71 -15.39 8.39
C GLY A 298 -24.55 -14.08 9.17
N VAL A 299 -25.19 -12.98 8.79
CA VAL A 299 -25.40 -11.86 9.74
C VAL A 299 -26.78 -11.26 9.52
N ASN A 300 -27.70 -11.57 10.43
CA ASN A 300 -29.01 -10.94 10.51
C ASN A 300 -28.85 -9.43 10.70
N ALA A 301 -29.41 -8.66 9.79
CA ALA A 301 -29.73 -7.26 10.00
C ALA A 301 -30.90 -7.16 10.99
N ASN A 302 -30.61 -7.36 12.28
CA ASN A 302 -31.40 -6.87 13.40
C ASN A 302 -30.62 -7.09 14.70
N GLY A 303 -29.84 -6.08 15.07
CA GLY A 303 -29.16 -5.97 16.35
C GLY A 303 -29.34 -4.55 16.86
N SER A 304 -30.37 -4.38 17.69
CA SER A 304 -30.61 -3.21 18.52
C SER A 304 -29.35 -2.75 19.26
N GLY A 305 -29.23 -1.44 19.48
CA GLY A 305 -28.09 -0.77 20.09
C GLY A 305 -27.44 -1.52 21.26
N GLY A 306 -26.14 -1.75 21.12
CA GLY A 306 -25.23 -2.21 22.16
C GLY A 306 -23.90 -1.50 21.94
N SER A 307 -23.38 -0.90 23.00
CA SER A 307 -22.17 -0.08 23.08
C SER A 307 -21.02 -0.60 22.21
N SER A 308 -20.40 0.30 21.46
CA SER A 308 -19.08 0.08 20.88
C SER A 308 -18.09 -0.11 22.02
N ASP A 309 -17.61 -1.34 22.23
CA ASP A 309 -16.42 -1.57 23.05
C ASP A 309 -15.20 -1.10 22.26
N ALA A 310 -14.96 0.21 22.32
CA ALA A 310 -13.62 0.75 22.15
C ALA A 310 -12.75 0.08 23.21
N VAL A 311 -11.84 -0.79 22.78
CA VAL A 311 -10.80 -1.35 23.65
C VAL A 311 -9.97 -0.18 24.17
N ALA A 312 -10.29 0.25 25.38
CA ALA A 312 -9.45 1.14 26.16
C ALA A 312 -8.10 0.45 26.34
N LEU A 313 -7.03 1.10 25.87
CA LEU A 313 -5.67 0.74 26.26
C LEU A 313 -5.59 0.82 27.79
N THR A 314 -5.50 -0.34 28.43
CA THR A 314 -5.17 -0.45 29.83
C THR A 314 -3.68 -0.22 29.98
N ILE A 315 -3.32 0.99 30.40
CA ILE A 315 -1.96 1.31 30.85
C ILE A 315 -1.73 0.58 32.17
N GLN A 316 -0.81 -0.39 32.19
CA GLN A 316 -0.34 -0.98 33.44
C GLN A 316 0.40 0.08 34.28
N PRO A 317 0.17 0.15 35.60
CA PRO A 317 0.84 1.12 36.44
C PRO A 317 2.26 0.64 36.72
N THR A 318 3.25 1.24 36.07
CA THR A 318 4.64 1.16 36.52
C THR A 318 4.93 2.37 37.41
N LEU A 319 5.32 2.06 38.64
CA LEU A 319 5.84 2.91 39.71
C LEU A 319 6.37 4.29 39.23
N MET A 320 5.60 5.35 39.52
CA MET A 320 6.13 6.72 39.52
C MET A 320 6.97 6.93 40.78
N LEU A 321 8.29 6.96 40.62
CA LEU A 321 9.19 7.57 41.59
C LEU A 321 9.18 9.08 41.31
N ILE A 322 8.49 9.83 42.16
CA ILE A 322 8.48 11.30 42.12
C ILE A 322 9.82 11.79 42.66
N ILE A 323 10.69 12.29 41.77
CA ILE A 323 11.79 13.17 42.15
C ILE A 323 11.32 14.60 41.87
N VAL A 324 11.06 15.34 42.95
CA VAL A 324 10.85 16.78 42.92
C VAL A 324 12.22 17.44 42.73
N LEU A 325 12.42 18.16 41.63
CA LEU A 325 13.44 19.20 41.57
C LEU A 325 12.74 20.55 41.40
N ALA A 326 12.79 21.33 42.48
CA ALA A 326 12.50 22.75 42.48
C ALA A 326 13.69 23.48 41.84
N ALA A 327 13.41 24.39 40.92
CA ALA A 327 14.33 25.47 40.56
C ALA A 327 13.54 26.78 40.53
N SER A 328 13.65 27.48 41.64
CA SER A 328 13.34 28.90 41.79
C SER A 328 14.47 29.75 41.20
N VAL A 329 14.20 31.06 41.04
CA VAL A 329 15.15 32.20 40.89
C VAL A 329 15.49 32.56 39.43
N LEU A 330 15.46 33.82 38.96
CA LEU A 330 14.94 35.13 39.38
C LEU A 330 15.24 36.09 38.19
N PHE A 331 14.38 37.10 38.03
CA PHE A 331 14.47 38.28 37.12
C PHE A 331 14.32 38.05 35.61
#